data_AF-A0A7W3PJ67-F1
#
_entry.id   AF-A0A7W3PJ67-F1
#
_cell.length_a   1.000
_cell.length_b   1.000
_cell.length_c   1.000
_cell.angle_alpha   90.00
_cell.angle_beta   90.00
_cell.angle_gamma   90.00
#
_symmetry.space_group_name_H-M   'P 1'
#
loop_
_entity.id
_entity.type
_entity.pdbx_description
1 polymer ?
#
loop_
_entity_poly.entity_id
_entity_poly.type
_entity_poly.pdbx_seq_one_letter_code
_entity_poly.pdbx_strand_id
1 'polypeptide(L)'
;MDAPSRRAALATGSAVAVLCALLGLGLASCAQTAANGPGGAPDDPIAAARALENAGGMVRSGDATETCGEFAVQQGDELPRSALDCLADASAAGASAELAWSAPTTEGDPIVSFAFVGPGIEGVETFTTTAFDSYGGGVDGSWTGTLCPDPRDVSALGDCRPLLEG
;
A
#
# COMPACT_ATOMS: atom_id res chain seq x y z
N MET A 1 25.55 -24.08 85.93
CA MET A 1 25.54 -25.54 85.78
C MET A 1 26.13 -25.85 84.43
N ASP A 2 27.07 -26.80 84.45
CA ASP A 2 27.97 -27.25 83.40
C ASP A 2 27.38 -27.38 81.98
N ALA A 3 28.19 -26.96 81.00
CA ALA A 3 28.75 -27.70 79.85
C ALA A 3 27.98 -28.94 79.29
N PRO A 4 28.42 -29.56 78.17
CA PRO A 4 28.90 -29.06 76.88
C PRO A 4 28.28 -29.85 75.68
N SER A 5 28.78 -29.56 74.48
CA SER A 5 29.26 -30.57 73.51
C SER A 5 28.29 -31.34 72.60
N ARG A 6 28.69 -31.33 71.31
CA ARG A 6 28.84 -32.45 70.33
C ARG A 6 27.92 -32.37 69.11
N ARG A 7 28.53 -32.09 67.94
CA ARG A 7 29.00 -33.04 66.88
C ARG A 7 27.81 -33.60 66.08
N ALA A 8 27.62 -33.18 64.83
CA ALA A 8 28.32 -33.62 63.60
C ALA A 8 27.95 -35.05 63.15
N ALA A 9 27.29 -35.13 61.98
CA ALA A 9 27.17 -36.25 61.03
C ALA A 9 26.51 -35.64 59.76
N LEU A 10 27.08 -35.52 58.54
CA LEU A 10 27.79 -36.46 57.63
C LEU A 10 27.04 -37.80 57.55
N ALA A 11 26.61 -38.35 56.42
CA ALA A 11 26.82 -38.15 54.99
C ALA A 11 25.55 -38.73 54.28
N THR A 12 25.34 -38.77 52.98
CA THR A 12 26.07 -39.50 51.93
C THR A 12 25.26 -39.42 50.64
N GLY A 13 25.94 -39.26 49.49
CA GLY A 13 25.59 -39.83 48.18
C GLY A 13 24.38 -39.19 47.45
N SER A 14 24.41 -38.87 46.17
CA SER A 14 25.29 -39.33 45.09
C SER A 14 25.31 -38.29 43.98
N ALA A 15 26.49 -38.03 43.45
CA ALA A 15 26.67 -37.36 42.18
C ALA A 15 26.16 -38.28 41.05
N VAL A 16 25.20 -37.81 40.27
CA VAL A 16 25.02 -38.23 38.88
C VAL A 16 24.97 -36.94 38.06
N ALA A 17 26.13 -36.58 37.53
CA ALA A 17 26.26 -35.55 36.52
C ALA A 17 25.69 -36.10 35.21
N VAL A 18 24.56 -35.57 34.76
CA VAL A 18 24.16 -35.65 33.35
C VAL A 18 23.89 -34.23 32.87
N LEU A 19 24.89 -33.79 32.13
CA LEU A 19 24.94 -32.69 31.18
C LEU A 19 23.68 -32.68 30.28
N CYS A 20 22.87 -31.64 30.35
CA CYS A 20 22.02 -31.24 29.23
C CYS A 20 21.76 -29.73 29.30
N ALA A 21 22.26 -29.06 28.27
CA ALA A 21 22.36 -27.64 28.10
C ALA A 21 21.00 -26.96 27.88
N LEU A 22 20.91 -25.71 28.35
CA LEU A 22 20.27 -24.58 27.67
C LEU A 22 18.84 -24.80 27.13
N LEU A 23 17.83 -24.50 27.95
CA LEU A 23 16.47 -24.23 27.49
C LEU A 23 16.20 -22.72 27.66
N GLY A 24 16.30 -22.02 26.54
CA GLY A 24 16.12 -20.58 26.45
C GLY A 24 14.70 -20.14 26.75
N LEU A 25 14.60 -19.08 27.56
CA LEU A 25 13.44 -18.21 27.59
C LEU A 25 13.38 -17.45 26.25
N GLY A 26 12.48 -17.87 25.37
CA GLY A 26 12.10 -17.11 24.18
C GLY A 26 10.59 -17.03 24.15
N LEU A 27 10.06 -15.87 24.56
CA LEU A 27 8.65 -15.52 24.42
C LEU A 27 8.24 -15.71 22.96
N ALA A 28 7.16 -16.48 22.76
CA ALA A 28 6.54 -16.73 21.48
C ALA A 28 6.15 -15.39 20.81
N SER A 29 6.92 -14.99 19.80
CA SER A 29 6.52 -13.97 18.85
C SER A 29 5.63 -14.62 17.80
N CYS A 30 4.32 -14.66 18.07
CA CYS A 30 3.32 -14.77 17.02
C CYS A 30 3.10 -13.37 16.44
N ALA A 31 4.09 -12.85 15.71
CA ALA A 31 3.87 -11.76 14.79
C ALA A 31 3.77 -12.39 13.40
N GLN A 32 2.54 -12.56 12.96
CA GLN A 32 2.13 -13.06 11.66
C GLN A 32 3.02 -12.48 10.55
N THR A 33 3.76 -13.36 9.90
CA THR A 33 4.33 -13.09 8.58
C THR A 33 3.16 -13.08 7.58
N ALA A 34 2.55 -11.93 7.34
CA ALA A 34 1.79 -11.69 6.12
C ALA A 34 2.77 -11.15 5.07
N ALA A 35 3.74 -11.98 4.70
CA ALA A 35 4.42 -11.80 3.43
C ALA A 35 3.43 -12.32 2.38
N ASN A 36 2.79 -11.40 1.68
CA ASN A 36 2.00 -11.69 0.50
C ASN A 36 2.74 -12.70 -0.37
N GLY A 37 2.10 -13.83 -0.65
CA GLY A 37 2.61 -14.80 -1.60
C GLY A 37 2.72 -14.17 -2.99
N PRO A 38 3.52 -14.75 -3.89
CA PRO A 38 3.55 -14.30 -5.28
C PRO A 38 2.18 -14.63 -5.91
N GLY A 39 1.35 -13.61 -6.11
CA GLY A 39 0.09 -13.71 -6.87
C GLY A 39 -1.21 -13.32 -6.14
N GLY A 40 -1.15 -12.57 -5.03
CA GLY A 40 -2.36 -12.01 -4.39
C GLY A 40 -2.41 -10.48 -4.49
N ALA A 41 -3.62 -9.93 -4.62
CA ALA A 41 -3.86 -8.49 -4.53
C ALA A 41 -3.34 -7.94 -3.18
N PRO A 42 -2.68 -6.77 -3.16
CA PRO A 42 -2.24 -6.13 -1.93
C PRO A 42 -3.44 -5.67 -1.06
N ASP A 43 -3.27 -5.65 0.26
CA ASP A 43 -4.28 -5.17 1.21
C ASP A 43 -4.66 -3.70 0.97
N ASP A 44 -3.68 -2.88 0.55
CA ASP A 44 -3.85 -1.49 0.12
C ASP A 44 -3.27 -1.32 -1.29
N PRO A 45 -4.11 -1.47 -2.33
CA PRO A 45 -3.66 -1.34 -3.71
C PRO A 45 -3.15 0.06 -4.07
N ILE A 46 -3.70 1.12 -3.47
CA ILE A 46 -3.31 2.49 -3.79
C ILE A 46 -1.90 2.76 -3.26
N ALA A 47 -1.64 2.43 -1.99
CA ALA A 47 -0.31 2.55 -1.41
C ALA A 47 0.71 1.64 -2.13
N ALA A 48 0.32 0.41 -2.47
CA ALA A 48 1.17 -0.51 -3.21
C ALA A 48 1.53 0.02 -4.61
N ALA A 49 0.58 0.62 -5.34
CA ALA A 49 0.83 1.20 -6.66
C ALA A 49 1.83 2.36 -6.60
N ARG A 50 1.72 3.26 -5.60
CA ARG A 50 2.69 4.36 -5.42
C ARG A 50 4.11 3.85 -5.14
N ALA A 51 4.22 2.69 -4.49
CA ALA A 51 5.50 2.07 -4.15
C ALA A 51 6.16 1.30 -5.31
N LEU A 52 5.49 1.15 -6.46
CA LEU A 52 6.08 0.48 -7.61
C LEU A 52 7.33 1.22 -8.10
N GLU A 53 8.38 0.46 -8.45
CA GLU A 53 9.65 1.03 -8.92
C GLU A 53 9.50 1.78 -10.24
N ASN A 54 8.52 1.40 -11.06
CA ASN A 54 8.17 2.07 -12.30
C ASN A 54 7.02 3.08 -12.17
N ALA A 55 6.55 3.39 -10.95
CA ALA A 55 5.61 4.49 -10.78
C ALA A 55 6.24 5.81 -11.26
N GLY A 56 5.51 6.57 -12.08
CA GLY A 56 5.93 7.90 -12.51
C GLY A 56 6.21 8.83 -11.33
N GLY A 57 7.05 9.85 -11.54
CA GLY A 57 7.49 10.77 -10.47
C GLY A 57 6.33 11.39 -9.69
N MET A 58 5.29 11.84 -10.40
CA MET A 58 4.09 12.45 -9.82
C MET A 58 3.27 11.49 -8.94
N VAL A 59 3.10 10.23 -9.39
CA VAL A 59 2.40 9.19 -8.61
C VAL A 59 3.17 8.85 -7.34
N ARG A 60 4.50 8.73 -7.46
CA ARG A 60 5.38 8.38 -6.33
C ARG A 60 5.51 9.50 -5.32
N SER A 61 5.57 10.76 -5.75
CA SER A 61 5.73 11.90 -4.84
C SER A 61 4.46 12.15 -4.03
N GLY A 62 3.27 12.08 -4.68
CA GLY A 62 2.00 12.41 -4.03
C GLY A 62 2.02 13.80 -3.36
N ASP A 63 2.76 14.74 -3.95
CA ASP A 63 3.10 16.04 -3.35
C ASP A 63 2.14 17.16 -3.78
N ALA A 64 0.93 16.79 -4.22
CA ALA A 64 -0.14 17.74 -4.43
C ALA A 64 -0.43 18.52 -3.14
N THR A 65 -0.75 19.80 -3.27
CA THR A 65 -1.02 20.66 -2.11
C THR A 65 -2.32 20.31 -1.39
N GLU A 66 -3.22 19.59 -2.06
CA GLU A 66 -4.49 19.12 -1.55
C GLU A 66 -4.76 17.68 -2.01
N THR A 67 -5.48 16.90 -1.20
CA THR A 67 -6.00 15.59 -1.58
C THR A 67 -7.53 15.66 -1.68
N CYS A 68 -8.05 15.26 -2.83
CA CYS A 68 -9.48 15.06 -3.08
C CYS A 68 -9.97 13.68 -2.62
N GLY A 69 -9.10 12.93 -1.93
CA GLY A 69 -9.41 11.66 -1.27
C GLY A 69 -8.81 10.44 -1.97
N GLU A 70 -8.94 9.31 -1.29
CA GLU A 70 -8.59 7.98 -1.80
C GLU A 70 -9.79 7.05 -1.60
N PHE A 71 -10.16 6.29 -2.65
CA PHE A 71 -11.39 5.49 -2.63
C PHE A 71 -11.18 4.07 -3.15
N ALA A 72 -11.71 3.08 -2.44
CA ALA A 72 -11.97 1.76 -2.99
C ALA A 72 -13.43 1.71 -3.45
N VAL A 73 -13.64 1.71 -4.76
CA VAL A 73 -14.98 1.65 -5.38
C VAL A 73 -15.25 0.26 -5.93
N GLN A 74 -16.52 -0.13 -6.08
CA GLN A 74 -16.83 -1.39 -6.76
C GLN A 74 -16.75 -1.21 -8.28
N GLN A 75 -16.67 -2.32 -9.01
CA GLN A 75 -16.71 -2.30 -10.46
C GLN A 75 -18.01 -1.65 -10.95
N GLY A 76 -17.87 -0.60 -11.77
CA GLY A 76 -19.01 0.14 -12.33
C GLY A 76 -19.62 1.20 -11.41
N ASP A 77 -19.13 1.35 -10.17
CA ASP A 77 -19.52 2.45 -9.31
C ASP A 77 -18.87 3.77 -9.75
N GLU A 78 -19.58 4.87 -9.55
CA GLU A 78 -19.06 6.22 -9.76
C GLU A 78 -18.23 6.68 -8.56
N LEU A 79 -17.18 7.47 -8.82
CA LEU A 79 -16.47 8.20 -7.77
C LEU A 79 -17.39 9.23 -7.10
N PRO A 80 -17.18 9.54 -5.81
CA PRO A 80 -17.97 10.56 -5.14
C PRO A 80 -17.89 11.91 -5.87
N ARG A 81 -19.05 12.52 -6.15
CA ARG A 81 -19.11 13.83 -6.82
C ARG A 81 -18.27 14.90 -6.12
N SER A 82 -18.21 14.87 -4.80
CA SER A 82 -17.38 15.80 -4.01
C SER A 82 -15.88 15.67 -4.30
N ALA A 83 -15.38 14.49 -4.65
CA ALA A 83 -13.98 14.29 -5.04
C ALA A 83 -13.70 14.87 -6.43
N LEU A 84 -14.63 14.68 -7.37
CA LEU A 84 -14.53 15.26 -8.71
C LEU A 84 -14.65 16.79 -8.70
N ASP A 85 -15.56 17.32 -7.87
CA ASP A 85 -15.70 18.76 -7.67
C ASP A 85 -14.45 19.37 -7.02
N CYS A 86 -13.81 18.67 -6.08
CA CYS A 86 -12.53 19.08 -5.51
C CYS A 86 -11.44 19.24 -6.58
N LEU A 87 -11.28 18.26 -7.50
CA LEU A 87 -10.31 18.38 -8.59
C LEU A 87 -10.63 19.56 -9.52
N ALA A 88 -11.91 19.74 -9.84
CA ALA A 88 -12.35 20.83 -10.70
C ALA A 88 -12.11 22.21 -10.06
N ASP A 89 -12.38 22.35 -8.77
CA ASP A 89 -12.17 23.59 -8.02
C ASP A 89 -10.67 23.91 -7.90
N ALA A 90 -9.83 22.91 -7.61
CA ALA A 90 -8.38 23.06 -7.58
C ALA A 90 -7.80 23.46 -8.95
N SER A 91 -8.27 22.81 -10.02
CA SER A 91 -7.88 23.15 -11.40
C SER A 91 -8.28 24.59 -11.76
N ALA A 92 -9.51 25.00 -11.45
CA ALA A 92 -9.98 26.37 -11.68
C ALA A 92 -9.21 27.42 -10.87
N ALA A 93 -8.72 27.05 -9.69
CA ALA A 93 -7.88 27.90 -8.84
C ALA A 93 -6.39 27.90 -9.27
N GLY A 94 -5.99 27.05 -10.22
CA GLY A 94 -4.58 26.83 -10.57
C GLY A 94 -3.76 26.20 -9.44
N ALA A 95 -4.43 25.51 -8.51
CA ALA A 95 -3.83 24.80 -7.40
C ALA A 95 -3.57 23.32 -7.75
N SER A 96 -2.63 22.69 -7.05
CA SER A 96 -2.37 21.27 -7.23
C SER A 96 -3.27 20.44 -6.32
N ALA A 97 -3.96 19.46 -6.89
CA ALA A 97 -4.73 18.47 -6.12
C ALA A 97 -4.59 17.08 -6.74
N GLU A 98 -4.70 16.06 -5.90
CA GLU A 98 -4.69 14.66 -6.33
C GLU A 98 -5.94 13.90 -5.86
N LEU A 99 -6.32 12.88 -6.63
CA LEU A 99 -7.36 11.89 -6.30
C LEU A 99 -6.82 10.51 -6.65
N ALA A 100 -6.99 9.53 -5.76
CA ALA A 100 -6.65 8.15 -6.06
C ALA A 100 -7.84 7.22 -5.87
N TRP A 101 -7.91 6.15 -6.65
CA TRP A 101 -8.91 5.12 -6.43
C TRP A 101 -8.45 3.75 -6.91
N SER A 102 -9.11 2.73 -6.37
CA SER A 102 -9.02 1.37 -6.89
C SER A 102 -10.42 0.84 -7.20
N ALA A 103 -10.51 0.07 -8.27
CA ALA A 103 -11.72 -0.65 -8.66
C ALA A 103 -11.33 -2.09 -9.03
N PRO A 104 -12.05 -3.11 -8.55
CA PRO A 104 -11.75 -4.49 -8.91
C PRO A 104 -12.17 -4.80 -10.35
N THR A 105 -11.46 -5.72 -10.99
CA THR A 105 -11.93 -6.47 -12.16
C THR A 105 -13.09 -7.38 -11.77
N THR A 106 -13.65 -8.08 -12.76
CA THR A 106 -14.69 -9.09 -12.52
C THR A 106 -14.15 -10.25 -11.67
N GLU A 107 -12.86 -10.56 -11.83
CA GLU A 107 -12.13 -11.60 -11.11
C GLU A 107 -11.72 -11.16 -9.69
N GLY A 108 -11.84 -9.86 -9.38
CA GLY A 108 -11.55 -9.28 -8.07
C GLY A 108 -10.17 -8.62 -7.96
N ASP A 109 -9.38 -8.62 -9.03
CA ASP A 109 -8.04 -8.01 -9.01
C ASP A 109 -8.13 -6.49 -9.11
N PRO A 110 -7.35 -5.72 -8.33
CA PRO A 110 -7.50 -4.28 -8.31
C PRO A 110 -6.80 -3.61 -9.51
N ILE A 111 -7.54 -2.75 -10.19
CA ILE A 111 -6.99 -1.71 -11.07
C ILE A 111 -6.90 -0.42 -10.25
N VAL A 112 -5.75 0.23 -10.27
CA VAL A 112 -5.48 1.43 -9.47
C VAL A 112 -5.26 2.62 -10.38
N SER A 113 -5.88 3.74 -10.04
CA SER A 113 -5.80 4.96 -10.83
C SER A 113 -5.54 6.18 -9.94
N PHE A 114 -4.85 7.15 -10.51
CA PHE A 114 -4.52 8.44 -9.90
C PHE A 114 -4.93 9.54 -10.87
N ALA A 115 -5.44 10.66 -10.36
CA ALA A 115 -5.75 11.86 -11.13
C ALA A 115 -5.10 13.08 -10.49
N PHE A 116 -4.51 13.92 -11.32
CA PHE A 116 -3.76 15.10 -10.90
C PHE A 116 -4.19 16.34 -11.68
N VAL A 117 -4.36 17.43 -10.94
CA VAL A 117 -4.47 18.79 -11.48
C VAL A 117 -3.37 19.64 -10.89
N GLY A 118 -2.96 20.71 -11.56
CA GLY A 118 -1.96 21.62 -11.03
C GLY A 118 -1.31 22.53 -12.07
N PRO A 119 -0.36 23.37 -11.66
CA PRO A 119 0.37 24.25 -12.54
C PRO A 119 1.04 23.47 -13.69
N GLY A 120 0.74 23.84 -14.92
CA GLY A 120 1.28 23.19 -16.12
C GLY A 120 0.43 22.05 -16.68
N ILE A 121 -0.65 21.65 -15.98
CA ILE A 121 -1.63 20.66 -16.47
C ILE A 121 -2.85 21.41 -16.99
N GLU A 122 -3.14 21.28 -18.29
CA GLU A 122 -4.36 21.83 -18.90
C GLU A 122 -5.48 20.78 -18.87
N GLY A 123 -6.19 20.72 -17.74
CA GLY A 123 -7.25 19.74 -17.47
C GLY A 123 -6.89 18.84 -16.30
N VAL A 124 -6.97 17.52 -16.47
CA VAL A 124 -6.56 16.50 -15.50
C VAL A 124 -5.72 15.42 -16.18
N GLU A 125 -4.57 15.09 -15.58
CA GLU A 125 -3.77 13.93 -15.96
C GLU A 125 -4.19 12.73 -15.12
N THR A 126 -4.43 11.59 -15.77
CA THR A 126 -4.76 10.34 -15.09
C THR A 126 -3.73 9.27 -15.40
N PHE A 127 -3.33 8.52 -14.38
CA PHE A 127 -2.39 7.40 -14.48
C PHE A 127 -3.04 6.16 -13.89
N THR A 128 -3.16 5.11 -14.68
CA THR A 128 -3.78 3.85 -14.28
C THR A 128 -2.77 2.72 -14.38
N THR A 129 -2.75 1.83 -13.39
CA THR A 129 -1.94 0.61 -13.40
C THR A 129 -2.78 -0.65 -13.26
N THR A 130 -2.42 -1.66 -14.05
CA THR A 130 -2.91 -3.05 -13.96
C THR A 130 -1.89 -3.98 -13.30
N ALA A 131 -0.92 -3.46 -12.55
CA ALA A 131 0.19 -4.25 -11.99
C ALA A 131 -0.27 -5.38 -11.05
N PHE A 132 -1.45 -5.24 -10.46
CA PHE A 132 -2.06 -6.21 -9.55
C PHE A 132 -3.16 -7.05 -10.20
N ASP A 133 -3.42 -6.84 -11.50
CA ASP A 133 -4.28 -7.70 -12.31
C ASP A 133 -3.49 -8.93 -12.76
N SER A 134 -4.00 -10.11 -12.41
CA SER A 134 -3.40 -11.40 -12.79
C SER A 134 -3.30 -11.56 -14.32
N TYR A 135 -4.12 -10.83 -15.09
CA TYR A 135 -4.12 -10.82 -16.55
C TYR A 135 -3.45 -9.56 -17.14
N GLY A 136 -3.04 -8.60 -16.30
CA GLY A 136 -2.55 -7.28 -16.69
C GLY A 136 -1.08 -7.21 -17.13
N GLY A 137 -0.42 -8.36 -17.34
CA GLY A 137 0.99 -8.43 -17.77
C GLY A 137 2.02 -8.25 -16.63
N GLY A 138 1.57 -7.98 -15.40
CA GLY A 138 2.43 -7.74 -14.25
C GLY A 138 2.99 -6.31 -14.20
N VAL A 139 4.05 -6.08 -13.43
CA VAL A 139 4.59 -4.74 -13.19
C VAL A 139 5.13 -4.07 -14.48
N ASP A 140 5.68 -4.85 -15.41
CA ASP A 140 6.28 -4.35 -16.64
C ASP A 140 5.20 -4.03 -17.69
N GLY A 141 4.98 -2.74 -17.97
CA GLY A 141 4.00 -2.28 -18.98
C GLY A 141 2.56 -2.11 -18.47
N SER A 142 2.36 -2.10 -17.16
CA SER A 142 1.03 -1.96 -16.54
C SER A 142 0.46 -0.55 -16.55
N TRP A 143 1.26 0.48 -16.85
CA TRP A 143 0.86 1.87 -16.71
C TRP A 143 0.27 2.45 -18.01
N THR A 144 -0.83 3.18 -17.88
CA THR A 144 -1.40 4.00 -18.94
C THR A 144 -1.66 5.41 -18.41
N GLY A 145 -1.25 6.43 -19.17
CA GLY A 145 -1.48 7.83 -18.85
C GLY A 145 -2.43 8.50 -19.85
N THR A 146 -3.34 9.34 -19.38
CA THR A 146 -4.18 10.19 -20.26
C THR A 146 -4.29 11.61 -19.74
N LEU A 147 -4.54 12.56 -20.65
CA LEU A 147 -4.90 13.94 -20.32
C LEU A 147 -6.33 14.20 -20.80
N CYS A 148 -7.19 14.62 -19.89
CA CYS A 148 -8.58 14.95 -20.15
C CYS A 148 -8.81 16.46 -19.96
N PRO A 149 -9.52 17.14 -20.90
CA PRO A 149 -9.77 18.58 -20.77
C PRO A 149 -10.67 18.96 -19.58
N ASP A 150 -11.64 18.11 -19.23
CA ASP A 150 -12.52 18.32 -18.08
C ASP A 150 -11.90 17.63 -16.84
N PRO A 151 -11.59 18.37 -15.76
CA PRO A 151 -11.09 17.79 -14.51
C PRO A 151 -12.01 16.76 -13.86
N ARG A 152 -13.29 16.71 -14.24
CA ARG A 152 -14.25 15.70 -13.76
C ARG A 152 -14.23 14.40 -14.56
N ASP A 153 -13.64 14.38 -15.76
CA ASP A 153 -13.61 13.20 -16.65
C ASP A 153 -12.40 12.29 -16.35
N VAL A 154 -12.27 11.86 -15.08
CA VAL A 154 -11.12 11.06 -14.62
C VAL A 154 -11.14 9.60 -15.11
N SER A 155 -12.27 9.13 -15.64
CA SER A 155 -12.42 7.79 -16.22
C SER A 155 -12.10 7.74 -17.72
N ALA A 156 -11.69 8.86 -18.30
CA ALA A 156 -11.33 9.00 -19.70
C ALA A 156 -12.42 8.57 -20.70
N LEU A 157 -13.68 8.96 -20.44
CA LEU A 157 -14.81 8.62 -21.30
C LEU A 157 -15.07 9.66 -22.41
N GLY A 158 -14.47 10.85 -22.30
CA GLY A 158 -14.58 11.94 -23.26
C GLY A 158 -13.38 12.11 -24.19
N ASP A 159 -13.02 13.36 -24.49
CA ASP A 159 -11.98 13.74 -25.48
C ASP A 159 -10.54 13.60 -24.94
N CYS A 160 -10.30 12.59 -24.10
CA CYS A 160 -9.01 12.38 -23.48
C CYS A 160 -7.98 11.87 -24.49
N ARG A 161 -6.75 12.36 -24.35
CA ARG A 161 -5.62 11.93 -25.20
C ARG A 161 -4.61 11.13 -24.39
N PRO A 162 -3.96 10.11 -24.98
CA PRO A 162 -2.86 9.42 -24.31
C PRO A 162 -1.74 10.41 -23.96
N LEU A 163 -1.17 10.26 -22.77
CA LEU A 163 0.12 10.84 -22.43
C LEU A 163 1.17 9.95 -23.09
N LEU A 164 1.90 10.49 -24.07
CA LEU A 164 3.05 9.80 -24.61
C LEU A 164 4.13 9.82 -23.53
N GLU A 165 4.50 8.65 -23.00
CA GLU A 165 5.74 8.52 -22.24
C GLU A 165 6.90 8.96 -23.16
N GLY A 166 7.65 9.96 -22.73
CA GLY A 166 8.84 10.47 -23.42
C GLY A 166 10.06 9.60 -23.17
#